data_AF-A0A6S6T697-F1
#
_entry.id   AF-A0A6S6T697-F1
#
_cell.length_a   1.000
_cell.length_b   1.000
_cell.length_c   1.000
_cell.angle_alpha   90.00
_cell.angle_beta   90.00
_cell.angle_gamma   90.00
#
_symmetry.space_group_name_H-M   'P 1'
#
loop_
_entity.id
_entity.type
_entity.pdbx_description
1 polymer ?
#
loop_
_entity_poly.entity_id
_entity_poly.type
_entity_poly.pdbx_seq_one_letter_code
_entity_poly.pdbx_strand_id
1 'polypeptide(L)'
;MEILCFDTLASTQTYLLEALKKKSLMAPVCVMAKEQTAGIGSRDNSWEGGGGNLFFSFAVNVDDLPHDLSLPSASIYFSYIMRDILVKYEADVWLKWPNDLYHNFDKVGGTITKKVDNILLCGMGINLQKNSNDFKSLNLNVEAIFLLKEYLDALEKYPFWKQIFSLYRIEFERSREFFTHINGTKKSLKNAILSEDGSLIIEKKRVYSIR
;
A
#
# COMPACT_ATOMS: atom_id res chain seq x y z
N MET A 1 12.78 9.85 -7.92
CA MET A 1 12.49 10.28 -6.53
C MET A 1 13.73 10.01 -5.67
N GLU A 2 14.11 10.91 -4.75
CA GLU A 2 15.21 10.64 -3.81
C GLU A 2 14.80 9.54 -2.79
N ILE A 3 15.72 8.64 -2.44
CA ILE A 3 15.51 7.57 -1.45
C ILE A 3 16.50 7.73 -0.30
N LEU A 4 15.98 7.97 0.90
CA LEU A 4 16.77 7.93 2.14
C LEU A 4 16.66 6.55 2.77
N CYS A 5 17.79 5.86 2.89
CA CYS A 5 17.85 4.50 3.44
C CYS A 5 18.40 4.51 4.86
N PHE A 6 17.70 3.83 5.76
CA PHE A 6 18.10 3.64 7.15
C PHE A 6 18.24 2.14 7.45
N ASP A 7 19.16 1.78 8.35
CA ASP A 7 19.22 0.41 8.84
C ASP A 7 17.98 0.10 9.69
N THR A 8 17.65 0.97 10.64
CA THR A 8 16.49 0.78 11.54
C THR A 8 15.77 2.08 11.78
N LEU A 9 14.43 2.04 11.75
CA LEU A 9 13.55 3.13 12.19
C LEU A 9 12.44 2.57 13.08
N ALA A 10 11.82 3.41 13.90
CA ALA A 10 10.57 3.04 14.56
C ALA A 10 9.48 2.77 13.50
N SER A 11 9.24 3.74 12.62
CA SER A 11 8.35 3.61 11.47
C SER A 11 8.79 4.59 10.38
N THR A 12 8.89 4.11 9.14
CA THR A 12 9.15 4.96 7.96
C THR A 12 8.05 6.01 7.80
N GLN A 13 6.80 5.65 8.07
CA GLN A 13 5.63 6.54 7.96
C GLN A 13 5.71 7.67 9.00
N THR A 14 5.99 7.33 10.27
CA THR A 14 6.13 8.32 11.34
C THR A 14 7.32 9.24 11.10
N TYR A 15 8.47 8.67 10.72
CA TYR A 15 9.67 9.45 10.43
C TYR A 15 9.42 10.47 9.32
N LEU A 16 8.88 10.02 8.18
CA LEU A 16 8.64 10.90 7.04
C LEU A 16 7.60 11.97 7.36
N LEU A 17 6.53 11.63 8.08
CA LEU A 17 5.53 12.59 8.53
C LEU A 17 6.14 13.71 9.38
N GLU A 18 6.98 13.36 10.35
CA GLU A 18 7.60 14.35 11.24
C GLU A 18 8.65 15.20 10.51
N ALA A 19 9.41 14.60 9.59
CA ALA A 19 10.36 15.31 8.75
C ALA A 19 9.68 16.35 7.84
N LEU A 20 8.52 16.00 7.25
CA LEU A 20 7.72 16.91 6.43
C LEU A 20 7.12 18.04 7.27
N LYS A 21 6.57 17.76 8.46
CA LYS A 21 6.05 18.79 9.37
C LYS A 21 7.12 19.78 9.81
N LYS A 22 8.34 19.29 10.08
CA LYS A 22 9.51 20.10 10.44
C LYS A 22 10.13 20.80 9.24
N LYS A 23 9.65 20.54 8.01
CA LYS A 23 10.21 21.03 6.75
C LYS A 23 11.69 20.68 6.57
N SER A 24 12.15 19.58 7.17
CA SER A 24 13.51 19.06 6.97
C SER A 24 13.61 18.18 5.72
N LEU A 25 12.48 17.69 5.22
CA LEU A 25 12.33 17.03 3.93
C LEU A 25 11.15 17.67 3.18
N MET A 26 11.12 17.50 1.85
CA MET A 26 10.04 17.99 0.98
C MET A 26 9.64 16.88 -0.01
N ALA A 27 8.37 16.84 -0.41
CA ALA A 27 7.92 15.97 -1.48
C ALA A 27 8.44 16.47 -2.85
N PRO A 28 8.76 15.57 -3.81
CA PRO A 28 8.68 14.12 -3.72
C PRO A 28 9.91 13.49 -3.04
N VAL A 29 9.69 12.62 -2.05
CA VAL A 29 10.77 11.92 -1.32
C VAL A 29 10.32 10.55 -0.82
N CYS A 30 11.23 9.59 -0.78
CA CYS A 30 11.02 8.26 -0.22
C CYS A 30 11.97 7.99 0.95
N VAL A 31 11.46 7.32 1.98
CA VAL A 31 12.23 6.83 3.13
C VAL A 31 12.05 5.31 3.20
N MET A 32 13.15 4.59 3.29
CA MET A 32 13.19 3.13 3.46
C MET A 32 13.93 2.77 4.74
N ALA A 33 13.47 1.72 5.42
CA ALA A 33 14.21 1.10 6.53
C ALA A 33 14.40 -0.40 6.28
N LYS A 34 15.56 -0.96 6.62
CA LYS A 34 15.76 -2.42 6.58
C LYS A 34 14.94 -3.12 7.67
N GLU A 35 14.71 -2.45 8.80
CA GLU A 35 13.91 -2.93 9.92
C GLU A 35 13.02 -1.83 10.52
N GLN A 36 11.81 -2.21 10.96
CA GLN A 36 10.92 -1.34 11.74
C GLN A 36 10.64 -1.92 13.14
N THR A 37 10.83 -1.11 14.18
CA THR A 37 10.59 -1.53 15.57
C THR A 37 9.22 -1.14 16.13
N ALA A 38 8.49 -0.25 15.46
CA ALA A 38 7.15 0.21 15.84
C ALA A 38 6.34 0.56 14.58
N GLY A 39 6.32 -0.35 13.62
CA GLY A 39 5.66 -0.13 12.33
C GLY A 39 4.15 0.02 12.48
N ILE A 40 3.56 0.89 11.65
CA ILE A 40 2.14 1.24 11.71
C ILE A 40 1.42 0.58 10.54
N GLY A 41 0.38 -0.17 10.84
CA GLY A 41 -0.60 -0.68 9.90
C GLY A 41 -1.90 0.14 9.94
N SER A 42 -2.85 -0.22 9.07
CA SER A 42 -4.17 0.45 9.05
C SER A 42 -4.90 0.25 10.38
N ARG A 43 -5.66 1.26 10.82
CA ARG A 43 -6.51 1.21 12.03
C ARG A 43 -5.72 0.89 13.30
N ASP A 44 -4.55 1.52 13.44
CA ASP A 44 -3.65 1.43 14.60
C ASP A 44 -3.13 0.02 14.90
N ASN A 45 -3.23 -0.91 13.94
CA ASN A 45 -2.55 -2.19 14.03
C ASN A 45 -1.03 -2.00 13.95
N SER A 46 -0.25 -2.84 14.61
CA SER A 46 1.19 -2.88 14.39
C SER A 46 1.51 -3.61 13.07
N TRP A 47 2.55 -3.14 12.39
CA TRP A 47 3.13 -3.81 11.23
C TRP A 47 4.63 -3.95 11.44
N GLU A 48 4.98 -4.97 12.22
CA GLU A 48 6.35 -5.28 12.61
C GLU A 48 6.86 -6.49 11.82
N GLY A 49 8.16 -6.49 11.52
CA GLY A 49 8.83 -7.62 10.89
C GLY A 49 10.34 -7.47 10.96
N GLY A 50 11.04 -8.60 10.86
CA GLY A 50 12.50 -8.61 10.84
C GLY A 50 13.09 -8.16 9.50
N GLY A 51 14.42 -8.07 9.47
CA GLY A 51 15.18 -7.77 8.26
C GLY A 51 14.85 -8.72 7.10
N GLY A 52 14.99 -8.21 5.87
CA GLY A 52 14.66 -8.95 4.65
C GLY A 52 13.29 -8.59 4.06
N ASN A 53 12.45 -7.84 4.79
CA ASN A 53 11.19 -7.29 4.29
C ASN A 53 11.36 -5.91 3.65
N LEU A 54 10.36 -5.50 2.87
CA LEU A 54 10.31 -4.16 2.27
C LEU A 54 9.44 -3.24 3.13
N PHE A 55 10.08 -2.26 3.78
CA PHE A 55 9.43 -1.20 4.52
C PHE A 55 9.85 0.16 3.98
N PHE A 56 8.89 0.90 3.45
CA PHE A 56 9.13 2.25 2.98
C PHE A 56 7.90 3.12 3.11
N SER A 57 8.12 4.43 3.13
CA SER A 57 7.07 5.43 2.98
C SER A 57 7.56 6.50 2.02
N PHE A 58 6.68 6.96 1.14
CA PHE A 58 6.97 8.06 0.23
C PHE A 58 5.94 9.16 0.37
N ALA A 59 6.31 10.36 -0.06
CA ALA A 59 5.45 11.52 -0.10
C ALA A 59 5.48 12.12 -1.50
N VAL A 60 4.30 12.49 -2.01
CA VAL A 60 4.09 13.16 -3.31
C VAL A 60 3.14 14.33 -3.12
N ASN A 61 3.21 15.33 -4.00
CA ASN A 61 2.18 16.36 -4.02
C ASN A 61 0.91 15.78 -4.63
N VAL A 62 -0.24 16.17 -4.09
CA VAL A 62 -1.55 15.74 -4.62
C VAL A 62 -1.73 16.21 -6.07
N ASP A 63 -1.17 17.37 -6.42
CA ASP A 63 -1.25 17.92 -7.78
C ASP A 63 -0.42 17.13 -8.81
N ASP A 64 0.54 16.32 -8.36
CA ASP A 64 1.34 15.44 -9.22
C ASP A 64 0.59 14.14 -9.56
N LEU A 65 -0.47 13.80 -8.81
CA LEU A 65 -1.25 12.59 -9.02
C LEU A 65 -2.15 12.70 -10.26
N PRO A 66 -2.55 11.56 -10.87
CA PRO A 66 -3.48 11.58 -11.99
C PRO A 66 -4.77 12.32 -11.63
N HIS A 67 -5.19 13.23 -12.50
CA HIS A 67 -6.41 14.03 -12.28
C HIS A 67 -7.70 13.18 -12.19
N ASP A 68 -7.67 11.94 -12.70
CA ASP A 68 -8.78 10.99 -12.62
C ASP A 68 -8.73 10.09 -11.38
N LEU A 69 -7.71 10.24 -10.51
CA LEU A 69 -7.60 9.54 -9.23
C LEU A 69 -8.37 10.27 -8.13
N SER A 70 -9.41 9.62 -7.62
CA SER A 70 -10.06 10.04 -6.38
C SER A 70 -9.15 9.73 -5.17
N LEU A 71 -8.82 10.73 -4.35
CA LEU A 71 -7.93 10.55 -3.19
C LEU A 71 -8.34 9.45 -2.21
N PRO A 72 -9.64 9.23 -1.91
CA PRO A 72 -10.08 8.07 -1.12
C PRO A 72 -9.61 6.71 -1.66
N SER A 73 -9.23 6.63 -2.93
CA SER A 73 -8.83 5.41 -3.67
C SER A 73 -7.31 5.31 -3.83
N ALA A 74 -6.56 6.24 -3.27
CA ALA A 74 -5.11 6.27 -3.37
C ALA A 74 -4.44 4.99 -2.83
N SER A 75 -5.00 4.39 -1.79
CA SER A 75 -4.50 3.12 -1.26
C SER A 75 -4.59 1.99 -2.29
N ILE A 76 -5.74 1.87 -2.98
CA ILE A 76 -5.91 0.91 -4.09
C ILE A 76 -4.91 1.22 -5.20
N TYR A 77 -4.84 2.48 -5.63
CA TYR A 77 -3.96 2.94 -6.70
C TYR A 77 -2.49 2.57 -6.45
N PHE A 78 -1.95 2.95 -5.29
CA PHE A 78 -0.56 2.66 -4.95
C PHE A 78 -0.31 1.17 -4.74
N SER A 79 -1.20 0.46 -4.01
CA SER A 79 -1.06 -0.98 -3.82
C SER A 79 -1.07 -1.75 -5.14
N TYR A 80 -1.87 -1.31 -6.13
CA TYR A 80 -1.98 -1.98 -7.41
C TYR A 80 -0.72 -1.83 -8.26
N ILE A 81 -0.08 -0.65 -8.24
CA ILE A 81 1.23 -0.45 -8.89
C ILE A 81 2.26 -1.40 -8.29
N MET A 82 2.29 -1.52 -6.96
CA MET A 82 3.19 -2.46 -6.28
C MET A 82 2.87 -3.91 -6.64
N ARG A 83 1.59 -4.28 -6.71
CA ARG A 83 1.17 -5.59 -7.19
C ARG A 83 1.79 -5.89 -8.56
N ASP A 84 1.67 -4.98 -9.52
CA ASP A 84 2.18 -5.17 -10.89
C ASP A 84 3.71 -5.35 -10.94
N ILE A 85 4.45 -4.83 -9.95
CA ILE A 85 5.87 -5.14 -9.77
C ILE A 85 6.06 -6.54 -9.21
N LEU A 86 5.35 -6.89 -8.13
CA LEU A 86 5.51 -8.18 -7.43
C LEU A 86 5.17 -9.39 -8.32
N VAL A 87 4.18 -9.28 -9.20
CA VAL A 87 3.80 -10.39 -10.11
C VAL A 87 4.87 -10.76 -11.13
N LYS A 88 5.90 -9.92 -11.30
CA LYS A 88 7.08 -10.27 -12.11
C LYS A 88 7.99 -11.30 -11.42
N TYR A 89 7.87 -11.42 -10.10
CA TYR A 89 8.74 -12.26 -9.26
C TYR A 89 8.01 -13.43 -8.63
N GLU A 90 6.76 -13.25 -8.20
CA GLU A 90 5.92 -14.30 -7.63
C GLU A 90 4.56 -14.31 -8.32
N ALA A 91 4.15 -15.47 -8.81
CA ALA A 91 2.84 -15.61 -9.42
C ALA A 91 1.73 -15.45 -8.36
N ASP A 92 0.54 -15.07 -8.78
CA ASP A 92 -0.64 -14.97 -7.91
C ASP A 92 -0.55 -13.98 -6.73
N VAL A 93 0.26 -12.93 -6.86
CA VAL A 93 0.12 -11.75 -6.00
C VAL A 93 -1.07 -10.90 -6.49
N TRP A 94 -1.96 -10.53 -5.58
CA TRP A 94 -3.19 -9.79 -5.90
C TRP A 94 -3.59 -8.82 -4.80
N LEU A 95 -4.45 -7.85 -5.13
CA LEU A 95 -4.92 -6.83 -4.21
C LEU A 95 -6.30 -7.16 -3.64
N LYS A 96 -6.35 -7.53 -2.36
CA LYS A 96 -7.62 -7.61 -1.64
C LYS A 96 -8.06 -6.22 -1.21
N TRP A 97 -9.32 -5.87 -1.50
CA TRP A 97 -9.86 -4.56 -1.17
C TRP A 97 -9.72 -4.24 0.34
N PRO A 98 -9.30 -3.01 0.70
CA PRO A 98 -8.88 -1.94 -0.21
C PRO A 98 -7.36 -1.84 -0.45
N ASN A 99 -6.55 -2.47 0.38
CA ASN A 99 -5.14 -2.08 0.52
C ASN A 99 -4.23 -3.23 0.99
N ASP A 100 -4.74 -4.48 0.96
CA ASP A 100 -3.98 -5.63 1.44
C ASP A 100 -3.45 -6.43 0.25
N LEU A 101 -2.13 -6.58 0.17
CA LEU A 101 -1.48 -7.45 -0.81
C LEU A 101 -1.55 -8.89 -0.31
N TYR A 102 -2.04 -9.78 -1.17
CA TYR A 102 -2.21 -11.19 -0.89
C TYR A 102 -1.40 -12.03 -1.88
N HIS A 103 -0.94 -13.20 -1.42
CA HIS A 103 -0.44 -14.28 -2.24
C HIS A 103 -1.25 -15.52 -1.91
N ASN A 104 -1.90 -16.14 -2.90
CA ASN A 104 -2.95 -17.14 -2.67
C ASN A 104 -4.05 -16.59 -1.74
N PHE A 105 -4.22 -17.16 -0.54
CA PHE A 105 -5.22 -16.76 0.46
C PHE A 105 -4.63 -15.98 1.64
N ASP A 106 -3.32 -15.73 1.61
CA ASP A 106 -2.58 -15.20 2.74
C ASP A 106 -2.18 -13.73 2.50
N LYS A 107 -2.37 -12.89 3.52
CA LYS A 107 -1.89 -11.50 3.48
C LYS A 107 -0.37 -11.48 3.60
N VAL A 108 0.29 -10.83 2.64
CA VAL A 108 1.75 -10.67 2.58
C VAL A 108 2.19 -9.21 2.69
N GLY A 109 1.28 -8.26 2.58
CA GLY A 109 1.64 -6.85 2.69
C GLY A 109 0.44 -5.93 2.80
N GLY A 110 0.71 -4.64 2.94
CA GLY A 110 -0.34 -3.64 2.89
C GLY A 110 0.17 -2.22 2.74
N THR A 111 -0.77 -1.34 2.44
CA THR A 111 -0.52 0.09 2.20
C THR A 111 -1.36 0.94 3.14
N ILE A 112 -0.79 2.03 3.66
CA ILE A 112 -1.52 3.07 4.41
C ILE A 112 -1.27 4.42 3.75
N THR A 113 -2.23 5.33 3.86
CA THR A 113 -2.13 6.67 3.29
C THR A 113 -2.42 7.74 4.32
N LYS A 114 -1.78 8.90 4.18
CA LYS A 114 -2.07 10.04 5.05
C LYS A 114 -1.92 11.33 4.26
N LYS A 115 -2.99 12.11 4.19
CA LYS A 115 -2.93 13.46 3.63
C LYS A 115 -2.52 14.46 4.71
N VAL A 116 -1.56 15.31 4.40
CA VAL A 116 -1.19 16.49 5.19
C VAL A 116 -1.06 17.65 4.22
N ASP A 117 -1.92 18.66 4.36
CA ASP A 117 -2.02 19.77 3.42
C ASP A 117 -2.14 19.29 1.97
N ASN A 118 -1.24 19.71 1.08
CA ASN A 118 -1.20 19.28 -0.32
C ASN A 118 -0.34 18.04 -0.58
N ILE A 119 0.12 17.36 0.48
CA ILE A 119 1.01 16.21 0.38
C ILE A 119 0.22 14.95 0.72
N LEU A 120 0.40 13.91 -0.09
CA LEU A 120 -0.06 12.56 0.21
C LEU A 120 1.13 11.68 0.57
N LEU A 121 1.14 11.20 1.80
CA LEU A 121 2.09 10.18 2.27
C LEU A 121 1.49 8.80 2.05
N CYS A 122 2.32 7.86 1.59
CA CYS A 122 1.95 6.48 1.41
C CYS A 122 3.04 5.58 1.99
N GLY A 123 2.65 4.76 2.98
CA GLY A 123 3.51 3.78 3.62
C GLY A 123 3.16 2.38 3.13
N MET A 124 4.18 1.56 2.84
CA MET A 124 4.02 0.17 2.46
C MET A 124 4.93 -0.73 3.27
N GLY A 125 4.38 -1.88 3.66
CA GLY A 125 5.11 -2.97 4.28
C GLY A 125 4.79 -4.28 3.55
N ILE A 126 5.81 -4.99 3.11
CA ILE A 126 5.68 -6.23 2.33
C ILE A 126 6.63 -7.29 2.88
N ASN A 127 6.08 -8.47 3.15
CA ASN A 127 6.81 -9.64 3.63
C ASN A 127 7.48 -10.35 2.47
N LEU A 128 8.75 -10.03 2.20
CA LEU A 128 9.50 -10.64 1.11
C LEU A 128 10.12 -11.97 1.53
N GLN A 129 10.64 -12.06 2.75
CA GLN A 129 11.34 -13.24 3.26
C GLN A 129 10.57 -13.87 4.42
N LYS A 130 10.80 -15.16 4.65
CA LYS A 130 10.23 -15.87 5.78
C LYS A 130 10.90 -15.40 7.06
N ASN A 131 10.10 -14.92 8.00
CA ASN A 131 10.59 -14.50 9.31
C ASN A 131 10.15 -15.52 10.37
N SER A 132 10.69 -15.38 11.59
CA SER A 132 10.30 -16.18 12.75
C SER A 132 8.86 -15.94 13.21
N ASN A 133 8.22 -14.89 12.70
CA ASN A 133 6.84 -14.53 13.00
C ASN A 133 5.94 -15.30 12.02
N ASP A 134 4.81 -15.85 12.47
CA ASP A 134 3.87 -16.67 11.67
C ASP A 134 3.23 -15.94 10.46
N PHE A 135 3.69 -14.73 10.15
CA PHE A 135 3.29 -13.99 8.96
C PHE A 135 3.76 -14.68 7.68
N LYS A 136 2.88 -14.67 6.70
CA LYS A 136 3.11 -15.23 5.38
C LYS A 136 3.93 -14.24 4.56
N SER A 137 4.80 -14.78 3.72
CA SER A 137 5.77 -14.05 2.91
C SER A 137 5.76 -14.55 1.47
N LEU A 138 6.32 -13.75 0.56
CA LEU A 138 6.52 -14.12 -0.83
C LEU A 138 7.72 -15.07 -1.05
N ASN A 139 8.61 -15.19 -0.06
CA ASN A 139 9.85 -15.98 -0.14
C ASN A 139 10.73 -15.62 -1.35
N LEU A 140 10.79 -14.33 -1.67
CA LEU A 140 11.57 -13.82 -2.79
C LEU A 140 13.04 -13.66 -2.43
N ASN A 141 13.91 -14.11 -3.32
CA ASN A 141 15.34 -13.84 -3.27
C ASN A 141 15.69 -12.59 -4.08
N VAL A 142 15.16 -11.44 -3.66
CA VAL A 142 15.42 -10.13 -4.27
C VAL A 142 15.70 -9.11 -3.17
N GLU A 143 16.67 -8.24 -3.38
CA GLU A 143 16.93 -7.17 -2.42
C GLU A 143 15.79 -6.14 -2.45
N ALA A 144 15.30 -5.77 -1.27
CA ALA A 144 14.17 -4.86 -1.11
C ALA A 144 14.38 -3.51 -1.83
N ILE A 145 15.63 -3.02 -1.91
CA ILE A 145 15.96 -1.77 -2.60
C ILE A 145 15.74 -1.85 -4.12
N PHE A 146 15.92 -3.02 -4.75
CA PHE A 146 15.65 -3.18 -6.17
C PHE A 146 14.15 -3.13 -6.46
N LEU A 147 13.35 -3.84 -5.66
CA LEU A 147 11.89 -3.76 -5.74
C LEU A 147 11.38 -2.33 -5.52
N LEU A 148 11.94 -1.61 -4.54
CA LEU A 148 11.58 -0.23 -4.29
C LEU A 148 11.89 0.67 -5.50
N LYS A 149 13.06 0.51 -6.11
CA LYS A 149 13.42 1.28 -7.31
C LYS A 149 12.46 1.00 -8.47
N GLU A 150 12.17 -0.27 -8.76
CA GLU A 150 11.19 -0.62 -9.81
C GLU A 150 9.80 -0.05 -9.52
N TYR A 151 9.37 -0.06 -8.26
CA TYR A 151 8.12 0.53 -7.85
C TYR A 151 8.10 2.05 -8.06
N LEU A 152 9.14 2.76 -7.63
CA LEU A 152 9.23 4.21 -7.79
C LEU A 152 9.30 4.59 -9.28
N ASP A 153 10.05 3.86 -10.10
CA ASP A 153 10.11 4.08 -11.55
C ASP A 153 8.74 3.88 -12.23
N ALA A 154 7.91 2.96 -11.72
CA ALA A 154 6.55 2.77 -12.20
C ALA A 154 5.60 3.85 -11.69
N LEU A 155 5.75 4.26 -10.43
CA LEU A 155 4.95 5.30 -9.78
C LEU A 155 5.15 6.66 -10.44
N GLU A 156 6.39 7.04 -10.75
CA GLU A 156 6.73 8.35 -11.34
C GLU A 156 6.19 8.55 -12.76
N LYS A 157 5.68 7.48 -13.38
CA LYS A 157 4.92 7.56 -14.64
C LYS A 157 3.48 8.05 -14.44
N TYR A 158 3.00 8.06 -13.19
CA TYR A 158 1.62 8.41 -12.80
C TYR A 158 0.56 7.83 -13.75
N PRO A 159 0.46 6.49 -13.85
CA PRO A 159 -0.54 5.86 -14.71
C PRO A 159 -1.94 6.35 -14.36
N PHE A 160 -2.82 6.51 -15.36
CA PHE A 160 -4.16 7.03 -15.09
C PHE A 160 -4.96 6.06 -14.22
N TRP A 161 -5.80 6.59 -13.32
CA TRP A 161 -6.66 5.77 -12.47
C TRP A 161 -7.53 4.85 -13.31
N LYS A 162 -8.09 5.32 -14.43
CA LYS A 162 -8.90 4.47 -15.32
C LYS A 162 -8.16 3.23 -15.84
N GLN A 163 -6.84 3.30 -16.05
CA GLN A 163 -6.03 2.18 -16.52
C GLN A 163 -5.90 1.13 -15.41
N ILE A 164 -5.49 1.57 -14.22
CA ILE A 164 -5.39 0.70 -13.03
C ILE A 164 -6.76 0.11 -12.68
N PHE A 165 -7.79 0.95 -12.60
CA PHE A 165 -9.13 0.54 -12.20
C PHE A 165 -9.76 -0.46 -13.17
N SER A 166 -9.50 -0.34 -14.48
CA SER A 166 -10.02 -1.30 -15.46
C SER A 166 -9.57 -2.73 -15.18
N LEU A 167 -8.32 -2.88 -14.75
CA LEU A 167 -7.73 -4.18 -14.43
C LEU A 167 -8.11 -4.60 -12.99
N TYR A 168 -8.05 -3.66 -12.04
CA TYR A 168 -8.42 -3.91 -10.65
C TYR A 168 -9.86 -4.38 -10.50
N ARG A 169 -10.78 -3.87 -11.31
CA ARG A 169 -12.20 -4.27 -11.30
C ARG A 169 -12.39 -5.77 -11.54
N ILE A 170 -11.55 -6.36 -12.39
CA ILE A 170 -11.58 -7.80 -12.67
C ILE A 170 -11.01 -8.56 -11.46
N GLU A 171 -9.88 -8.11 -10.93
CA GLU A 171 -9.23 -8.74 -9.77
C GLU A 171 -10.08 -8.65 -8.49
N PHE A 172 -10.88 -7.60 -8.34
CA PHE A 172 -11.78 -7.40 -7.20
C PHE A 172 -12.73 -8.58 -6.97
N GLU A 173 -13.07 -9.36 -8.00
CA GLU A 173 -13.91 -10.54 -7.86
C GLU A 173 -13.33 -11.55 -6.85
N ARG A 174 -12.00 -11.64 -6.73
CA ARG A 174 -11.32 -12.45 -5.71
C ARG A 174 -11.61 -11.96 -4.29
N SER A 175 -11.78 -10.65 -4.11
CA SER A 175 -12.10 -10.05 -2.81
C SER A 175 -13.46 -10.51 -2.27
N ARG A 176 -14.38 -11.01 -3.11
CA ARG A 176 -15.74 -11.43 -2.70
C ARG A 176 -15.75 -12.59 -1.73
N GLU A 177 -14.72 -13.43 -1.73
CA GLU A 177 -14.57 -14.54 -0.77
C GLU A 177 -14.17 -14.07 0.62
N PHE A 178 -13.78 -12.79 0.75
CA PHE A 178 -13.20 -12.24 1.95
C PHE A 178 -14.12 -11.25 2.66
N PHE A 179 -13.57 -10.69 3.74
CA PHE A 179 -14.19 -9.69 4.57
C PHE A 179 -13.31 -8.45 4.63
N THR A 180 -13.94 -7.32 4.90
CA THR A 180 -13.28 -6.09 5.27
C THR A 180 -13.83 -5.61 6.60
N HIS A 181 -13.16 -4.64 7.22
CA HIS A 181 -13.66 -4.02 8.44
C HIS A 181 -14.09 -2.59 8.14
N ILE A 182 -15.31 -2.26 8.53
CA ILE A 182 -15.93 -0.96 8.31
C ILE A 182 -16.51 -0.52 9.65
N ASN A 183 -16.04 0.62 10.15
CA ASN A 183 -16.44 1.16 11.47
C ASN A 183 -16.34 0.11 12.59
N GLY A 184 -15.20 -0.59 12.67
CA GLY A 184 -14.94 -1.65 13.65
C GLY A 184 -15.70 -2.97 13.40
N THR A 185 -16.59 -3.03 12.42
CA THR A 185 -17.41 -4.23 12.17
C THR A 185 -16.90 -5.00 10.95
N LYS A 186 -16.79 -6.33 11.08
CA LYS A 186 -16.46 -7.23 9.97
C LYS A 186 -17.63 -7.31 9.00
N LYS A 187 -17.40 -6.99 7.73
CA LYS A 187 -18.39 -6.99 6.65
C LYS A 187 -17.92 -7.88 5.51
N SER A 188 -18.80 -8.77 5.06
CA SER A 188 -18.51 -9.64 3.91
C SER A 188 -18.48 -8.82 2.62
N LEU A 189 -17.55 -9.17 1.73
CA LEU A 189 -17.43 -8.55 0.41
C LEU A 189 -18.22 -9.29 -0.68
N LYS A 190 -18.85 -10.43 -0.35
CA LYS A 190 -19.56 -11.30 -1.30
C LYS A 190 -20.50 -10.53 -2.24
N ASN A 191 -21.35 -9.68 -1.67
CA ASN A 191 -22.35 -8.90 -2.39
C ASN A 191 -21.97 -7.41 -2.55
N ALA A 192 -20.70 -7.05 -2.32
CA ALA A 192 -20.25 -5.68 -2.47
C ALA A 192 -20.25 -5.26 -3.95
N ILE A 193 -20.66 -4.03 -4.23
CA ILE A 193 -20.62 -3.45 -5.58
C ILE A 193 -19.46 -2.47 -5.65
N LEU A 194 -18.46 -2.75 -6.49
CA LEU A 194 -17.34 -1.86 -6.75
C LEU A 194 -17.77 -0.70 -7.66
N SER A 195 -17.56 0.53 -7.20
CA SER A 195 -17.82 1.77 -7.95
C SER A 195 -16.57 2.23 -8.70
N GLU A 196 -16.75 3.10 -9.70
CA GLU A 196 -15.64 3.61 -10.54
C GLU A 196 -14.60 4.42 -9.77
N ASP A 197 -15.00 5.02 -8.64
CA ASP A 197 -14.10 5.68 -7.71
C ASP A 197 -13.43 4.70 -6.74
N GLY A 198 -13.47 3.37 -6.97
CA GLY A 198 -12.85 2.37 -6.08
C GLY A 198 -13.56 2.16 -4.74
N SER A 199 -14.61 2.92 -4.44
CA SER A 199 -15.44 2.71 -3.26
C SER A 199 -16.40 1.52 -3.44
N LEU A 200 -16.88 0.97 -2.33
CA LEU A 200 -17.84 -0.13 -2.34
C LEU A 200 -19.23 0.34 -1.91
N ILE A 201 -20.26 -0.23 -2.51
CA ILE A 201 -21.61 -0.21 -1.95
C ILE A 201 -21.84 -1.54 -1.24
N ILE A 202 -22.04 -1.48 0.08
CA ILE A 202 -22.30 -2.62 0.95
C ILE A 202 -23.55 -2.31 1.77
N GLU A 203 -24.55 -3.20 1.75
CA GLU A 203 -25.81 -2.98 2.48
C GLU A 203 -26.46 -1.61 2.16
N LYS A 204 -26.44 -1.19 0.89
CA LYS A 204 -26.93 0.12 0.39
C LYS A 204 -26.16 1.34 0.89
N LYS A 205 -25.01 1.18 1.55
CA LYS A 205 -24.15 2.27 2.00
C LYS A 205 -22.84 2.31 1.20
N ARG A 206 -22.41 3.50 0.80
CA ARG A 206 -21.10 3.72 0.17
C ARG A 206 -20.00 3.72 1.23
N VAL A 207 -18.91 3.04 0.93
CA VAL A 207 -17.76 2.83 1.81
C VAL A 207 -16.48 3.10 1.03
N TYR A 208 -15.70 4.06 1.51
CA TYR A 208 -14.45 4.46 0.87
C TYR A 208 -13.24 3.68 1.41
N SER A 209 -12.22 3.54 0.58
CA SER A 209 -10.93 2.87 0.85
C SER A 209 -9.94 3.74 1.63
N ILE A 210 -10.43 4.69 2.44
CA ILE A 210 -9.58 5.56 3.27
C ILE A 210 -8.84 4.71 4.29
N ARG A 211 -7.51 4.77 4.27
CA ARG A 211 -6.61 3.93 5.08
C ARG A 211 -5.42 4.71 5.53
#